data_AF-A0A7C8LSG6-F1
#
_entry.id   AF-A0A7C8LSG6-F1
#
_cell.length_a   1.000
_cell.length_b   1.000
_cell.length_c   1.000
_cell.angle_alpha   90.00
_cell.angle_beta   90.00
_cell.angle_gamma   90.00
#
_symmetry.space_group_name_H-M   'P 1'
#
loop_
_entity.id
_entity.type
_entity.pdbx_description
1 polymer ?
#
loop_
_entity_poly.entity_id
_entity_poly.type
_entity_poly.pdbx_seq_one_letter_code
_entity_poly.pdbx_strand_id
1 'polypeptide(L)'
;MSGGHLTEDEAERIVQRYRMGATIIEVASECGRTKETVRRLLVRRGVRIERRGLGGGPVARPKLTPQRLRALDVIEVERSITRQRLAEQINATYAQTAQYVTGLLDRDLVVADDARRPPTLSITEAGRAELARSIARGEQP
;
A
#
# COMPACT_ATOMS: atom_id res chain seq x y z
N MET A 1 -10.48 28.86 -19.83
CA MET A 1 -9.74 28.32 -18.67
C MET A 1 -8.32 28.03 -19.11
N SER A 2 -7.36 28.81 -18.64
CA SER A 2 -5.98 28.83 -19.13
C SER A 2 -5.28 27.50 -18.93
N GLY A 3 -4.94 26.83 -20.04
CA GLY A 3 -4.09 25.65 -20.05
C GLY A 3 -2.65 26.05 -19.76
N GLY A 4 -2.31 26.22 -18.48
CA GLY A 4 -0.91 26.42 -18.08
C GLY A 4 -0.10 25.19 -18.47
N HIS A 5 0.87 25.35 -19.37
CA HIS A 5 1.81 24.30 -19.74
C HIS A 5 2.41 23.66 -18.48
N LEU A 6 2.44 22.33 -18.44
CA LEU A 6 3.19 21.59 -17.43
C LEU A 6 4.67 21.75 -17.75
N THR A 7 5.45 22.20 -16.77
CA THR A 7 6.91 22.11 -16.85
C THR A 7 7.34 20.65 -16.80
N GLU A 8 8.55 20.36 -17.28
CA GLU A 8 9.05 18.98 -17.29
C GLU A 8 9.29 18.46 -15.86
N ASP A 9 9.70 19.33 -14.94
CA ASP A 9 9.84 19.03 -13.51
C ASP A 9 8.51 18.68 -12.83
N GLU A 10 7.45 19.46 -13.11
CA GLU A 10 6.10 19.13 -12.62
C GLU A 10 5.63 17.80 -13.20
N ALA A 11 5.91 17.55 -14.47
CA ALA A 11 5.52 16.33 -15.14
C ALA A 11 6.23 15.10 -14.55
N GLU A 12 7.52 15.21 -14.26
CA GLU A 12 8.30 14.15 -13.63
C GLU A 12 7.86 13.90 -12.18
N ARG A 13 7.61 14.96 -11.41
CA ARG A 13 7.06 14.86 -10.05
C ARG A 13 5.71 14.14 -10.05
N ILE A 14 4.82 14.45 -10.99
CA ILE A 14 3.53 13.76 -11.15
C ILE A 14 3.71 12.27 -11.41
N VAL A 15 4.60 11.90 -12.35
CA VAL A 15 4.87 10.50 -12.69
C VAL A 15 5.48 9.74 -11.50
N GLN A 16 6.44 10.35 -10.79
CA GLN A 16 7.04 9.74 -9.60
C GLN A 16 6.00 9.51 -8.52
N ARG A 17 5.22 10.53 -8.14
CA ARG A 17 4.19 10.40 -7.10
C ARG A 17 3.18 9.31 -7.44
N TYR A 18 2.73 9.26 -8.69
CA TYR A 18 1.86 8.21 -9.18
C TYR A 18 2.52 6.82 -9.03
N ARG A 19 3.75 6.63 -9.50
CA ARG A 19 4.49 5.36 -9.37
C ARG A 19 4.75 4.94 -7.91
N MET A 20 4.89 5.90 -7.00
CA MET A 20 4.99 5.65 -5.56
C MET A 20 3.66 5.22 -4.93
N GLY A 21 2.58 5.19 -5.70
CA GLY A 21 1.25 4.78 -5.25
C GLY A 21 0.39 5.93 -4.76
N ALA A 22 0.55 7.15 -5.27
CA ALA A 22 -0.47 8.19 -5.12
C ALA A 22 -1.57 8.00 -6.19
N THR A 23 -2.82 8.28 -5.83
CA THR A 23 -3.94 8.32 -6.77
C THR A 23 -3.85 9.54 -7.68
N ILE A 24 -4.52 9.50 -8.83
CA ILE A 24 -4.65 10.69 -9.71
C ILE A 24 -5.25 11.88 -8.96
N ILE A 25 -6.14 11.63 -7.98
CA ILE A 25 -6.80 12.67 -7.19
C ILE A 25 -5.81 13.34 -6.25
N GLU A 26 -5.03 12.57 -5.51
CA GLU A 26 -4.00 13.09 -4.60
C GLU A 26 -2.94 13.88 -5.37
N VAL A 27 -2.43 13.33 -6.48
CA VAL A 27 -1.44 14.01 -7.32
C VAL A 27 -1.99 15.30 -7.92
N ALA A 28 -3.25 15.30 -8.36
CA ALA A 28 -3.94 16.49 -8.86
C ALA A 28 -4.04 17.59 -7.78
N SER A 29 -4.44 17.20 -6.57
CA SER A 29 -4.56 18.12 -5.43
C SER A 29 -3.20 18.72 -5.03
N GLU A 30 -2.15 17.90 -4.99
CA GLU A 30 -0.80 18.34 -4.59
C GLU A 30 -0.16 19.30 -5.61
N CYS A 31 -0.40 19.06 -6.89
CA CYS A 31 0.20 19.86 -7.96
C CYS A 31 -0.69 21.03 -8.42
N GLY A 32 -1.85 21.23 -7.78
CA GLY A 32 -2.82 22.25 -8.19
C GLY A 32 -3.36 22.04 -9.61
N ARG A 33 -3.38 20.79 -10.09
CA ARG A 33 -3.82 20.44 -11.46
C ARG A 33 -5.15 19.69 -11.43
N THR A 34 -5.82 19.64 -12.57
CA THR A 34 -7.03 18.82 -12.68
C THR A 34 -6.67 17.34 -12.79
N LYS A 35 -7.57 16.47 -12.34
CA LYS A 35 -7.46 15.01 -12.52
C LYS A 35 -7.23 14.64 -13.98
N GLU A 36 -7.86 15.37 -14.90
CA GLU A 36 -7.76 15.09 -16.32
C GLU A 36 -6.40 15.50 -16.90
N THR A 37 -5.85 16.63 -16.45
CA THR A 37 -4.47 17.05 -16.80
C THR A 37 -3.46 15.98 -16.37
N VAL A 38 -3.56 15.51 -15.12
CA VAL A 38 -2.71 14.45 -14.58
C VAL A 38 -2.87 13.14 -15.36
N ARG A 39 -4.12 12.73 -15.64
CA ARG A 39 -4.41 11.52 -16.43
C ARG A 39 -3.80 11.58 -17.83
N ARG A 40 -3.98 12.68 -18.57
CA ARG A 40 -3.42 12.85 -19.92
C ARG A 40 -1.90 12.80 -19.90
N LEU A 41 -1.28 13.44 -18.91
CA LEU A 41 0.17 13.40 -18.74
C LEU A 41 0.69 11.97 -18.54
N LEU A 42 0.08 11.23 -17.62
CA LEU A 42 0.48 9.85 -17.32
C LEU A 42 0.36 8.93 -18.54
N VAL A 43 -0.75 9.03 -19.29
CA VAL A 43 -0.93 8.30 -20.55
C VAL A 43 0.14 8.68 -21.56
N ARG A 44 0.41 9.98 -21.74
CA ARG A 44 1.44 10.47 -22.68
C ARG A 44 2.84 9.97 -22.33
N ARG A 45 3.13 9.78 -21.03
CA ARG A 45 4.39 9.22 -20.53
C ARG A 45 4.41 7.69 -20.49
N GLY A 46 3.43 7.02 -21.11
CA GLY A 46 3.36 5.56 -21.20
C GLY A 46 3.05 4.85 -19.87
N VAL A 47 2.56 5.58 -18.87
CA VAL A 47 2.21 5.00 -17.58
C VAL A 47 0.85 4.30 -17.70
N ARG A 48 0.83 2.99 -17.46
CA ARG A 48 -0.41 2.20 -17.49
C ARG A 48 -1.32 2.63 -16.34
N ILE A 49 -2.53 3.03 -16.69
CA ILE A 49 -3.57 3.42 -15.73
C ILE A 49 -4.50 2.23 -15.52
N GLU A 50 -4.48 1.64 -14.34
CA GLU A 50 -5.28 0.45 -14.05
C GLU A 50 -6.73 0.86 -13.79
N ARG A 51 -7.68 0.22 -14.48
CA ARG A 51 -9.12 0.47 -14.28
C ARG A 51 -9.66 -0.47 -13.20
N ARG A 52 -9.90 0.05 -12.00
CA ARG A 52 -10.98 -0.46 -11.14
C ARG A 52 -11.74 0.71 -10.54
N GLY A 53 -13.07 0.66 -10.67
CA GLY A 53 -14.08 1.53 -10.04
C GLY A 53 -13.72 3.02 -9.92
N LEU A 54 -14.21 3.84 -10.86
CA LEU A 54 -14.35 5.30 -10.68
C LEU A 54 -13.08 6.10 -10.30
N GLY A 55 -11.89 5.66 -10.69
CA GLY A 55 -10.67 6.42 -10.42
C GLY A 55 -9.41 5.67 -10.77
N GLY A 56 -9.24 5.34 -12.05
CA GLY A 56 -8.03 4.64 -12.49
C GLY A 56 -6.79 5.48 -12.22
N GLY A 57 -6.02 5.09 -11.21
CA GLY A 57 -4.61 5.42 -11.03
C GLY A 57 -3.80 4.12 -11.09
N PRO A 58 -2.54 4.07 -10.62
CA PRO A 58 -1.95 2.79 -10.32
C PRO A 58 -2.71 2.31 -9.09
N VAL A 59 -2.45 1.11 -8.59
CA VAL A 59 -2.89 0.81 -7.24
C VAL A 59 -2.15 1.81 -6.35
N ALA A 60 -2.83 2.89 -5.94
CA ALA A 60 -2.33 3.69 -4.85
C ALA A 60 -2.13 2.67 -3.75
N ARG A 61 -0.87 2.44 -3.34
CA ARG A 61 -0.53 1.33 -2.43
C ARG A 61 -1.54 1.42 -1.32
N PRO A 62 -2.53 0.51 -1.24
CA PRO A 62 -3.68 0.78 -0.40
C PRO A 62 -3.12 1.01 0.98
N LYS A 63 -3.46 2.15 1.61
CA LYS A 63 -3.10 2.38 3.00
C LYS A 63 -3.38 1.08 3.75
N LEU A 64 -2.42 0.61 4.54
CA LEU A 64 -2.62 -0.62 5.30
C LEU A 64 -3.95 -0.46 6.03
N THR A 65 -4.85 -1.40 5.80
CA THR A 65 -6.12 -1.38 6.54
C THR A 65 -5.79 -1.57 8.02
N PRO A 66 -6.63 -1.07 8.94
CA PRO A 66 -6.41 -1.28 10.37
C PRO A 66 -6.13 -2.76 10.71
N GLN A 67 -6.86 -3.69 10.07
CA GLN A 67 -6.64 -5.12 10.27
C GLN A 67 -5.26 -5.62 9.82
N ARG A 68 -4.67 -5.02 8.77
CA ARG A 68 -3.30 -5.35 8.34
C ARG A 68 -2.26 -4.74 9.28
N LEU A 69 -2.51 -3.55 9.83
CA LEU A 69 -1.66 -2.97 10.87
C LEU A 69 -1.69 -3.83 12.13
N ARG A 70 -2.89 -4.27 12.55
CA ARG A 70 -3.06 -5.23 13.65
C ARG A 70 -2.30 -6.53 13.43
N ALA A 71 -2.35 -7.06 12.21
CA ALA A 71 -1.61 -8.26 11.87
C ALA A 71 -0.09 -8.05 11.97
N LEU A 72 0.43 -6.90 11.53
CA LEU A 72 1.85 -6.57 11.69
C LEU A 72 2.25 -6.43 13.16
N ASP A 73 1.43 -5.75 13.96
CA ASP A 73 1.65 -5.57 15.40
C ASP A 73 1.72 -6.93 16.12
N VAL A 74 0.76 -7.82 15.86
CA VAL A 74 0.76 -9.19 16.40
C VAL A 74 2.01 -9.97 15.98
N ILE A 75 2.39 -9.93 14.70
CA ILE A 75 3.57 -10.66 14.20
C ILE A 75 4.87 -10.12 14.83
N GLU A 76 4.98 -8.82 15.04
CA GLU A 76 6.12 -8.20 15.73
C GLU A 76 6.20 -8.67 17.19
N VAL A 77 5.08 -8.66 17.92
CA VAL A 77 5.03 -9.10 19.32
C VAL A 77 5.39 -10.58 19.47
N GLU A 78 4.82 -11.44 18.62
CA GLU A 78 5.01 -12.89 18.70
C GLU A 78 6.34 -13.35 18.08
N ARG A 79 7.00 -12.48 17.29
CA ARG A 79 8.23 -12.70 16.50
C ARG A 79 8.13 -13.77 15.41
N SER A 80 7.33 -14.80 15.62
CA SER A 80 7.08 -15.91 14.70
C SER A 80 5.71 -16.55 15.01
N ILE A 81 4.76 -16.44 14.09
CA ILE A 81 3.37 -16.90 14.31
C ILE A 81 2.80 -17.63 13.09
N THR A 82 1.97 -18.65 13.29
CA THR A 82 1.26 -19.31 12.18
C THR A 82 0.06 -18.49 11.70
N ARG A 83 -0.38 -18.68 10.45
CA ARG A 83 -1.59 -18.00 9.94
C ARG A 83 -2.84 -18.30 10.77
N GLN A 84 -2.97 -19.53 11.27
CA GLN A 84 -4.10 -19.91 12.13
C GLN A 84 -4.07 -19.14 13.45
N ARG A 85 -2.91 -19.11 14.11
CA ARG A 85 -2.78 -18.41 15.39
C ARG A 85 -2.94 -16.90 15.23
N LEU A 86 -2.46 -16.34 14.13
CA LEU A 86 -2.69 -14.94 13.77
C LEU A 86 -4.19 -14.65 13.63
N ALA A 87 -4.93 -15.51 12.93
CA ALA A 87 -6.37 -15.37 12.72
C ALA A 87 -7.14 -15.31 14.05
N GLU A 88 -6.78 -16.20 14.99
CA GLU A 88 -7.33 -16.21 16.35
C GLU A 88 -7.08 -14.90 17.10
N GLN A 89 -5.84 -14.38 17.05
CA GLN A 89 -5.47 -13.17 17.78
C GLN A 89 -6.07 -11.89 17.20
N ILE A 90 -6.19 -11.80 15.87
CA ILE A 90 -6.81 -10.64 15.22
C ILE A 90 -8.33 -10.76 15.10
N ASN A 91 -8.93 -11.81 15.66
CA ASN A 91 -10.36 -12.13 15.57
C ASN A 91 -10.89 -12.07 14.13
N ALA A 92 -10.19 -12.75 13.21
CA ALA A 92 -10.56 -12.85 11.81
C ALA A 92 -10.68 -14.32 11.39
N THR A 93 -11.44 -14.55 10.33
CA THR A 93 -11.45 -15.87 9.70
C THR A 93 -10.09 -16.18 9.09
N TYR A 94 -9.80 -17.48 8.89
CA TYR A 94 -8.60 -17.90 8.17
C TYR A 94 -8.54 -17.29 6.77
N ALA A 95 -9.67 -17.22 6.06
CA ALA A 95 -9.75 -16.63 4.72
C ALA A 95 -9.39 -15.14 4.70
N GLN A 96 -9.93 -14.35 5.64
CA GLN A 96 -9.57 -12.93 5.78
C GLN A 96 -8.10 -12.76 6.15
N THR A 97 -7.60 -13.58 7.08
CA THR A 97 -6.19 -13.56 7.49
C THR A 97 -5.27 -13.90 6.33
N ALA A 98 -5.63 -14.87 5.49
CA ALA A 98 -4.89 -15.19 4.27
C ALA A 98 -4.84 -13.98 3.32
N GLN A 99 -5.95 -13.26 3.11
CA GLN A 99 -5.96 -12.03 2.29
C GLN A 99 -5.11 -10.90 2.89
N TYR A 100 -5.07 -10.77 4.21
CA TYR A 100 -4.20 -9.81 4.87
C TYR A 100 -2.73 -10.18 4.66
N VAL A 101 -2.37 -11.43 4.95
CA VAL A 101 -1.01 -11.96 4.85
C VAL A 101 -0.51 -11.91 3.41
N THR A 102 -1.30 -12.28 2.41
CA THR A 102 -0.91 -12.15 0.99
C THR A 102 -0.55 -10.70 0.67
N GLY A 103 -1.38 -9.73 1.07
CA GLY A 103 -1.08 -8.32 0.84
C GLY A 103 0.13 -7.79 1.63
N LEU A 104 0.51 -8.43 2.73
CA LEU A 104 1.72 -8.10 3.48
C LEU A 104 2.97 -8.73 2.84
N LEU A 105 2.87 -9.97 2.35
CA LEU A 105 3.91 -10.69 1.61
C LEU A 105 4.23 -9.98 0.27
N ASP A 106 3.19 -9.60 -0.49
CA ASP A 106 3.35 -8.87 -1.77
C ASP A 106 4.07 -7.52 -1.60
N ARG A 107 4.07 -6.99 -0.37
CA ARG A 107 4.69 -5.71 0.00
C ARG A 107 6.01 -5.89 0.74
N ASP A 108 6.49 -7.13 0.89
CA ASP A 108 7.71 -7.47 1.63
C ASP A 108 7.70 -6.97 3.08
N LEU A 109 6.52 -6.86 3.69
CA LEU A 109 6.36 -6.42 5.09
C LEU A 109 6.46 -7.59 6.07
N VAL A 110 6.20 -8.80 5.59
CA VAL A 110 6.37 -10.04 6.33
C VAL A 110 7.02 -11.06 5.41
N VAL A 111 7.65 -12.05 5.99
CA VAL A 111 8.18 -13.24 5.32
C VAL A 111 7.53 -14.49 5.90
N ALA A 112 7.37 -15.51 5.06
CA ALA A 112 6.93 -16.83 5.48
C ALA A 112 8.15 -17.76 5.58
N ASP A 113 8.29 -18.46 6.70
CA ASP A 113 9.20 -19.58 6.84
C ASP A 113 8.44 -20.87 6.51
N ASP A 114 8.55 -21.29 5.24
CA ASP A 114 7.92 -22.50 4.72
C ASP A 114 8.67 -23.79 5.11
N ALA A 115 9.86 -23.68 5.74
CA ALA A 115 10.55 -24.85 6.27
C ALA A 115 9.82 -25.44 7.49
N ARG A 116 9.00 -24.62 8.17
CA ARG A 116 8.12 -25.08 9.26
C ARG A 116 6.80 -25.61 8.73
N ARG A 117 6.23 -26.60 9.43
CA ARG A 117 4.88 -27.11 9.18
C ARG A 117 4.04 -27.03 10.46
N PRO A 118 3.01 -26.16 10.51
CA PRO A 118 2.63 -25.19 9.47
C PRO A 118 3.63 -24.03 9.30
N PRO A 119 3.64 -23.32 8.16
CA PRO A 119 4.51 -22.16 7.95
C PRO A 119 4.27 -21.07 8.98
N THR A 120 5.34 -20.40 9.40
CA THR A 120 5.30 -19.27 10.31
C THR A 120 5.59 -17.96 9.60
N LEU A 121 5.04 -16.87 10.12
CA LEU A 121 5.23 -15.52 9.63
C LEU A 121 6.10 -14.75 10.61
N SER A 122 7.02 -13.98 10.06
CA SER A 122 7.83 -13.01 10.80
C SER A 122 7.86 -11.69 10.05
N ILE A 123 7.93 -10.59 10.77
CA ILE A 123 7.94 -9.24 10.21
C ILE A 123 9.34 -8.84 9.77
N THR A 124 9.42 -8.20 8.61
CA THR A 124 10.68 -7.70 8.03
C THR A 124 11.07 -6.34 8.63
N GLU A 125 12.28 -5.88 8.32
CA GLU A 125 12.67 -4.48 8.60
C GLU A 125 11.72 -3.47 7.93
N ALA A 126 11.29 -3.74 6.70
CA ALA A 126 10.34 -2.90 5.98
C ALA A 126 8.97 -2.89 6.67
N GLY A 127 8.52 -4.04 7.18
CA GLY A 127 7.32 -4.19 7.99
C GLY A 127 7.37 -3.37 9.28
N ARG A 128 8.45 -3.49 10.04
CA ARG A 128 8.70 -2.71 11.26
C ARG A 128 8.65 -1.22 11.00
N ALA A 129 9.37 -0.77 9.97
CA ALA A 129 9.41 0.64 9.61
C ALA A 129 8.03 1.16 9.19
N GLU A 130 7.24 0.35 8.49
CA GLU A 130 5.88 0.72 8.10
C GLU A 130 4.93 0.80 9.29
N LEU A 131 4.97 -0.17 10.22
CA LEU A 131 4.19 -0.14 11.46
C LEU A 131 4.53 1.10 12.29
N ALA A 132 5.82 1.41 12.47
CA ALA A 132 6.26 2.61 13.18
C ALA A 132 5.77 3.91 12.51
N ARG A 133 5.81 3.99 11.16
CA ARG A 133 5.27 5.13 10.40
C ARG A 133 3.77 5.29 10.63
N SER A 134 3.01 4.19 10.61
CA SER A 134 1.57 4.23 10.86
C SER A 134 1.23 4.73 12.26
N ILE A 135 1.92 4.22 13.29
CA ILE A 135 1.76 4.69 14.68
C ILE A 135 2.08 6.18 14.80
N ALA A 136 3.18 6.64 14.17
CA ALA A 136 3.55 8.06 14.16
C ALA A 136 2.51 8.96 13.45
N ARG A 137 1.72 8.41 12.52
CA ARG A 137 0.58 9.09 11.88
C ARG A 137 -0.71 9.05 12.71
N GLY A 138 -0.69 8.42 13.89
CA GLY A 138 -1.89 8.23 14.72
C GLY A 138 -2.83 7.15 14.20
N GLU A 139 -2.38 6.30 13.27
CA GLU A 139 -3.15 5.15 12.80
C GLU A 139 -3.04 4.05 13.87
N GLN A 140 -4.18 3.64 14.44
CA GLN A 140 -4.20 2.56 15.43
C GLN A 140 -4.28 1.18 14.72
N PRO A 141 -3.43 0.21 15.13
CA PRO A 141 -3.61 -1.20 14.79
C PRO A 141 -4.88 -1.79 15.42
#